data_AF-A0A7V4KSM1-F1
#
_entry.id   AF-A0A7V4KSM1-F1
#
_cell.length_a   1.000
_cell.length_b   1.000
_cell.length_c   1.000
_cell.angle_alpha   90.00
_cell.angle_beta   90.00
_cell.angle_gamma   90.00
#
_symmetry.space_group_name_H-M   'P 1'
#
loop_
_entity.id
_entity.type
_entity.pdbx_description
1 polymer ?
#
loop_
_entity_poly.entity_id
_entity_poly.type
_entity_poly.pdbx_seq_one_letter_code
_entity_poly.pdbx_strand_id
1 'polypeptide(L)' 'EEDLLVIPSVLLAPKNSLVVYGFPKKGICAIEVNQKIKKKIKNLLKLFK' A
#
# COMPACT_ATOMS: atom_id res chain seq x y z
N GLU A 1 -4.66 -4.09 -11.88
CA GLU A 1 -4.11 -5.21 -11.07
C GLU A 1 -3.05 -4.74 -10.09
N GLU A 2 -2.01 -4.01 -10.53
CA GLU A 2 -0.94 -3.51 -9.64
C GLU A 2 -1.44 -2.66 -8.46
N ASP A 3 -2.40 -1.75 -8.67
CA ASP A 3 -2.96 -0.92 -7.59
C ASP A 3 -3.61 -1.75 -6.46
N LEU A 4 -4.19 -2.91 -6.80
CA LEU A 4 -4.79 -3.81 -5.81
C LEU A 4 -3.72 -4.61 -5.07
N LEU A 5 -2.63 -4.97 -5.73
CA LEU A 5 -1.46 -5.64 -5.14
C LEU A 5 -0.75 -4.77 -4.09
N VAL A 6 -0.88 -3.44 -4.17
CA VAL A 6 -0.31 -2.53 -3.16
C VAL A 6 -0.89 -2.76 -1.77
N ILE A 7 -2.16 -3.14 -1.67
CA ILE A 7 -2.86 -3.34 -0.40
C ILE A 7 -2.18 -4.45 0.44
N PRO A 8 -2.06 -5.70 -0.03
CA PRO A 8 -1.35 -6.74 0.71
C PRO A 8 0.14 -6.43 0.85
N SER A 9 0.77 -5.79 -0.14
CA SER A 9 2.19 -5.42 -0.08
C SER A 9 2.47 -4.49 1.11
N VAL A 10 1.71 -3.42 1.28
CA VAL A 10 1.87 -2.48 2.40
C VAL A 10 1.48 -3.11 3.74
N LEU A 11 0.49 -4.00 3.76
CA LEU A 11 0.06 -4.68 5.00
C LEU A 11 1.09 -5.69 5.50
N LEU A 12 1.72 -6.45 4.61
CA LEU A 12 2.63 -7.54 4.94
C LEU A 12 4.10 -7.09 5.04
N ALA A 13 4.49 -6.03 4.35
CA ALA A 13 5.86 -5.56 4.37
C ALA A 13 6.30 -5.07 5.77
N PRO A 14 7.59 -5.20 6.15
CA PRO A 14 8.10 -4.72 7.44
C PRO A 14 7.91 -3.21 7.63
N LYS A 15 7.90 -2.74 8.88
CA LYS A 15 7.93 -1.30 9.17
C LYS A 15 9.26 -0.72 8.63
N ASN A 16 9.24 0.53 8.15
CA ASN A 16 10.38 1.23 7.56
C ASN A 16 10.85 0.63 6.21
N SER A 17 10.06 -0.25 5.58
CA SER A 17 10.28 -0.67 4.20
C SER A 17 9.65 0.32 3.21
N LEU A 18 10.08 0.24 1.95
CA LEU A 18 9.52 1.01 0.84
C LEU A 18 8.82 0.06 -0.14
N VAL A 19 7.52 0.26 -0.36
CA VAL A 19 6.77 -0.42 -1.43
C VAL A 19 6.77 0.49 -2.65
N VAL A 20 7.26 -0.02 -3.78
CA VAL A 20 7.40 0.72 -5.04
C VAL A 20 6.65 -0.01 -6.14
N TYR A 21 5.84 0.71 -6.91
CA TYR A 21 5.09 0.13 -8.04
C TYR A 21 4.88 1.15 -9.16
N GLY A 22 4.67 0.65 -10.38
CA GLY A 22 4.40 1.49 -11.54
C GLY A 22 2.98 2.06 -11.51
N PHE A 23 2.82 3.29 -12.00
CA PHE A 23 1.52 3.87 -12.27
C PHE A 23 1.44 4.29 -13.74
N PRO A 24 0.72 3.52 -14.59
CA PRO A 24 0.72 3.72 -16.03
C PRO A 24 0.47 5.17 -16.42
N LYS A 25 1.33 5.71 -17.31
CA LYS A 25 1.29 7.09 -17.81
C LYS A 25 1.48 8.19 -16.75
N LYS A 26 1.83 7.83 -15.50
CA LYS A 26 2.07 8.80 -14.41
C LYS A 26 3.42 8.61 -13.70
N GLY A 27 4.06 7.46 -13.86
CA GLY A 27 5.41 7.20 -13.34
C GLY A 27 5.45 6.09 -12.31
N ILE A 28 6.11 6.33 -11.18
CA ILE A 28 6.31 5.37 -10.11
C ILE A 28 5.69 5.92 -8.82
N CYS A 29 5.00 5.07 -8.08
CA CYS A 29 4.54 5.35 -6.73
C CYS A 29 5.48 4.71 -5.71
N ALA A 30 5.83 5.45 -4.66
CA ALA A 30 6.66 4.97 -3.56
C ALA A 30 5.94 5.21 -2.23
N ILE A 31 5.77 4.16 -1.44
CA ILE A 31 5.03 4.19 -0.17
C ILE A 31 5.96 3.72 0.94
N GLU A 32 6.27 4.62 1.87
CA GLU A 32 6.97 4.25 3.11
C GLU A 32 6.02 3.54 4.07
N VAL A 33 6.38 2.32 4.45
CA VAL A 33 5.56 1.47 5.30
C VAL A 33 5.73 1.84 6.76
N ASN A 34 4.72 2.53 7.30
CA ASN A 34 4.63 2.89 8.72
C ASN A 34 3.29 2.46 9.34
N GLN A 35 3.14 2.64 10.65
CA GLN A 35 1.90 2.26 11.35
C GLN A 35 0.68 3.03 10.84
N LYS A 36 0.85 4.30 10.44
CA LYS A 36 -0.23 5.17 9.95
C LYS A 36 -0.81 4.64 8.65
N ILE A 37 0.04 4.28 7.67
CA ILE A 37 -0.44 3.76 6.38
C ILE A 37 -1.07 2.36 6.55
N LYS A 38 -0.48 1.48 7.37
CA LYS A 38 -1.08 0.18 7.68
C LYS A 38 -2.46 0.33 8.33
N LYS A 39 -2.64 1.29 9.25
CA LYS A 39 -3.94 1.57 9.87
C LYS A 39 -4.96 2.11 8.86
N LYS A 40 -4.55 3.02 7.97
CA LYS A 40 -5.41 3.52 6.88
C LYS A 40 -5.93 2.37 6.01
N ILE A 41 -5.04 1.50 5.54
CA ILE A 41 -5.44 0.37 4.68
C ILE A 41 -6.34 -0.61 5.42
N LYS A 42 -6.04 -0.94 6.69
CA LYS A 42 -6.94 -1.77 7.52
C LYS A 42 -8.33 -1.14 7.68
N ASN A 43 -8.41 0.17 7.84
CA ASN A 43 -9.69 0.87 7.96
C ASN A 43 -10.45 0.89 6.62
N LEU A 44 -9.75 1.06 5.50
CA LEU A 44 -10.35 0.94 4.17
C LEU A 44 -10.97 -0.45 3.97
N LEU A 45 -10.26 -1.52 4.30
CA LEU A 45 -10.77 -2.89 4.15
C LEU A 45 -12.00 -3.18 5.01
N LYS A 46 -12.17 -2.49 6.15
CA LYS A 46 -13.38 -2.62 6.98
C LYS A 46 -14.63 -2.05 6.32
N LEU A 47 -14.51 -1.22 5.28
CA LEU A 47 -15.64 -0.67 4.54
C LEU A 47 -16.26 -1.68 3.55
N PHE A 48 -15.54 -2.76 3.26
CA PHE A 48 -15.95 -3.82 2.34
C PHE A 48 -16.27 -5.13 3.07
N LYS A 49 -16.63 -5.02 4.35
CA LYS A 49 -17.06 -6.14 5.19
C LYS A 49 -18.51 -6.49 4.92
#